data_AF-A0A401Y895-F1
#
_entry.id   AF-A0A401Y895-F1
#
_cell.length_a   1.000
_cell.length_b   1.000
_cell.length_c   1.000
_cell.angle_alpha   90.00
_cell.angle_beta   90.00
_cell.angle_gamma   90.00
#
_symmetry.space_group_name_H-M   'P 1'
#
loop_
_entity.id
_entity.type
_entity.pdbx_description
1 polymer ?
#
loop_
_entity_poly.entity_id
_entity_poly.type
_entity_poly.pdbx_seq_one_letter_code
_entity_poly.pdbx_strand_id
1 'polypeptide(L)'
;MAWRLLIDRDHVGAAGVAVILAVVLLVGLGFSVLLGLRGTSPGKAALGLRVVSDATGTPIGVPAALLRQLVLGISTLPTFGLGVATLAWTAVMDPGRQRRGWHDHLTHGIVVDVRPIPELVEEAPSGPRHIVNLTAMRLVPAPQAAPVPTPSRPRTRTPQPQQPPQPPPVPPAAPPAAPAARKLQIGEPLVAPPSIPPTAPPPLPPAATGPPTAERTVIRTDGKVLARWRVSFDSGESFLVEGLALVGRRPEPRPGEPVRHLVPLRSSDMSLSKTHAQFQVAADGVLVVMDRGSTNGSILLRQGVTRELAAGKPTTLVDGDRVRFGDRTMTVAREA
;
A
#
# COMPACT_ATOMS: atom_id res chain seq x y z
N MET A 1 24.43 44.90 -33.24
CA MET A 1 25.32 43.92 -33.92
C MET A 1 24.83 42.46 -33.86
N ALA A 2 24.02 42.05 -32.87
CA ALA A 2 23.54 40.66 -32.75
C ALA A 2 22.63 40.16 -33.89
N TRP A 3 21.93 41.05 -34.61
CA TRP A 3 21.01 40.67 -35.69
C TRP A 3 21.72 40.20 -36.98
N ARG A 4 22.99 40.58 -37.21
CA ARG A 4 23.72 40.17 -38.42
C ARG A 4 24.13 38.69 -38.42
N LEU A 5 24.34 38.09 -37.24
CA LEU A 5 24.64 36.66 -37.11
C LEU A 5 23.42 35.75 -37.35
N LEU A 6 22.21 36.33 -37.40
CA LEU A 6 20.96 35.62 -37.65
C LEU A 6 20.60 35.49 -39.14
N ILE A 7 21.33 36.14 -40.06
CA ILE A 7 20.93 36.28 -41.47
C ILE A 7 21.91 35.62 -42.46
N ASP A 8 23.04 35.07 -42.02
CA ASP A 8 23.84 34.18 -42.88
C ASP A 8 23.18 32.82 -42.99
N ARG A 9 22.86 32.39 -44.23
CA ARG A 9 22.11 31.16 -44.56
C ARG A 9 22.65 29.89 -43.89
N ASP A 10 23.93 29.89 -43.53
CA ASP A 10 24.61 28.74 -42.91
C ASP A 10 24.52 28.74 -41.37
N HIS A 11 24.21 29.89 -40.75
CA HIS A 11 24.11 30.07 -39.30
C HIS A 11 22.68 30.18 -38.77
N VAL A 12 21.69 30.48 -39.64
CA VAL A 12 20.27 30.63 -39.23
C VAL A 12 19.73 29.37 -38.56
N GLY A 13 20.14 28.19 -39.04
CA GLY A 13 19.74 26.91 -38.46
C GLY A 13 20.30 26.71 -37.04
N ALA A 14 21.61 26.91 -36.86
CA ALA A 14 22.26 26.73 -35.56
C ALA A 14 21.82 27.79 -34.53
N ALA A 15 21.72 29.05 -34.94
CA ALA A 15 21.24 30.15 -34.10
C ALA A 15 19.77 29.95 -33.71
N GLY A 16 18.92 29.53 -34.65
CA GLY A 16 17.51 29.22 -34.38
C GLY A 16 17.36 28.07 -33.39
N VAL A 17 18.10 26.96 -33.58
CA VAL A 17 18.12 25.83 -32.64
C VAL A 17 18.61 26.28 -31.26
N ALA A 18 19.68 27.07 -31.18
CA ALA A 18 20.20 27.58 -29.91
C ALA A 18 19.17 28.44 -29.16
N VAL A 19 18.42 29.31 -29.87
CA VAL A 19 17.35 30.11 -29.28
C VAL A 19 16.22 29.22 -28.76
N ILE A 20 15.79 28.23 -29.53
CA ILE A 20 14.75 27.28 -29.09
C ILE A 20 15.20 26.53 -27.84
N LEU A 21 16.43 26.01 -27.83
CA LEU A 21 16.99 25.31 -26.67
C LEU A 21 17.07 26.23 -25.45
N ALA A 22 17.51 27.48 -25.62
CA ALA A 22 17.57 28.46 -24.54
C ALA A 22 16.18 28.75 -23.95
N VAL A 23 15.16 28.92 -24.80
CA VAL A 23 13.77 29.14 -24.36
C VAL A 23 13.23 27.92 -23.61
N VAL A 24 13.44 26.71 -24.14
CA VAL A 24 13.00 25.46 -23.50
C VAL A 24 13.67 25.29 -22.13
N LEU A 25 14.97 25.53 -22.03
CA LEU A 25 15.71 25.47 -20.78
C LEU A 25 15.23 26.52 -19.77
N LEU A 26 14.98 27.76 -20.22
CA LEU A 26 14.51 28.84 -19.35
C LEU A 26 13.10 28.58 -18.82
N VAL A 27 12.18 28.11 -19.67
CA VAL A 27 10.82 27.71 -19.27
C VAL A 27 10.87 26.51 -18.33
N GLY A 28 11.68 25.50 -18.65
CA GLY A 28 11.89 24.33 -17.80
C GLY A 28 12.45 24.69 -16.42
N LEU A 29 13.40 25.62 -16.37
CA LEU A 29 13.97 26.15 -15.14
C LEU A 29 12.90 26.88 -14.31
N GLY A 30 12.12 27.76 -14.95
CA GLY A 30 11.00 28.45 -14.30
C GLY A 30 9.98 27.49 -13.69
N PHE A 31 9.59 26.44 -14.42
CA PHE A 31 8.70 25.40 -13.88
C PHE A 31 9.35 24.58 -12.76
N SER A 32 10.64 24.31 -12.83
CA SER A 32 11.38 23.59 -11.77
C SER A 32 11.42 24.41 -10.48
N VAL A 33 11.67 25.72 -10.58
CA VAL A 33 11.64 26.63 -9.44
C VAL A 33 10.23 26.72 -8.84
N LEU A 34 9.20 26.87 -9.67
CA LEU A 34 7.81 26.89 -9.20
C LEU A 34 7.42 25.59 -8.48
N LEU A 35 7.81 24.45 -9.05
CA LEU A 35 7.58 23.14 -8.46
C LEU A 35 8.33 22.96 -7.14
N GLY A 36 9.58 23.42 -7.06
CA GLY A 36 10.39 23.33 -5.84
C GLY A 36 9.88 24.21 -4.71
N LEU A 37 9.40 25.42 -5.03
CA LEU A 37 8.92 26.39 -4.03
C LEU A 37 7.47 26.13 -3.60
N ARG A 38 6.59 25.72 -4.53
CA ARG A 38 5.15 25.58 -4.26
C ARG A 38 4.63 24.15 -4.31
N GLY A 39 5.43 23.21 -4.81
CA GLY A 39 4.99 21.83 -5.06
C GLY A 39 4.04 21.72 -6.27
N THR A 40 3.83 22.78 -7.05
CA THR A 40 2.84 22.78 -8.13
C THR A 40 3.42 23.26 -9.45
N SER A 41 2.99 22.67 -10.56
CA SER A 41 3.12 23.26 -11.90
C SER A 41 1.74 23.63 -12.43
N PRO A 42 1.60 24.46 -13.47
CA PRO A 42 0.27 24.88 -13.97
C PRO A 42 -0.67 23.71 -14.27
N GLY A 43 -0.17 22.65 -14.93
CA GLY A 43 -0.96 21.45 -15.20
C GLY A 43 -1.33 20.65 -13.94
N LYS A 44 -0.44 20.58 -12.93
CA LYS A 44 -0.74 19.91 -11.66
C LYS A 44 -1.75 20.72 -10.83
N ALA A 45 -1.63 22.04 -10.83
CA ALA A 45 -2.57 22.92 -10.14
C ALA A 45 -3.99 22.79 -10.70
N ALA A 46 -4.14 22.69 -12.04
CA ALA A 46 -5.42 22.47 -12.69
C ALA A 46 -6.08 21.12 -12.28
N LEU A 47 -5.26 20.10 -11.98
CA LEU A 47 -5.73 18.79 -11.54
C LEU A 47 -5.87 18.69 -10.01
N GLY A 48 -5.59 19.75 -9.26
CA GLY A 48 -5.57 19.72 -7.79
C GLY A 48 -4.47 18.82 -7.23
N LEU A 49 -3.36 18.67 -7.94
CA LEU A 49 -2.21 17.85 -7.54
C LEU A 49 -1.08 18.71 -6.98
N ARG A 50 -0.41 18.20 -5.94
CA ARG A 50 0.76 18.83 -5.34
C ARG A 50 1.86 17.80 -5.12
N VAL A 51 3.10 18.17 -5.43
CA VAL A 51 4.30 17.38 -5.19
C VAL A 51 4.92 17.85 -3.87
N VAL A 52 5.02 16.94 -2.91
CA VAL A 52 5.56 17.21 -1.57
C VAL A 52 6.66 16.22 -1.23
N SER A 53 7.52 16.58 -0.29
CA SER A 53 8.49 15.66 0.29
C SER A 53 7.78 14.58 1.11
N ASP A 54 8.21 13.33 0.97
CA ASP A 54 7.68 12.20 1.75
C ASP A 54 7.99 12.32 3.26
N ALA A 55 9.09 12.97 3.63
CA ALA A 55 9.49 13.15 5.02
C ALA A 55 8.77 14.30 5.73
N THR A 56 8.50 15.41 5.03
CA THR A 56 8.05 16.66 5.67
C THR A 56 6.65 17.12 5.24
N GLY A 57 6.12 16.61 4.12
CA GLY A 57 4.86 17.09 3.54
C GLY A 57 4.92 18.53 2.98
N THR A 58 6.10 19.16 2.98
CA THR A 58 6.33 20.49 2.40
C THR A 58 6.75 20.38 0.93
N PRO A 59 6.75 21.47 0.15
CA PRO A 59 7.29 21.46 -1.21
C PRO A 59 8.70 20.85 -1.27
N ILE A 60 8.96 20.05 -2.30
CA ILE A 60 10.19 19.23 -2.42
C ILE A 60 11.51 20.02 -2.42
N GLY A 61 11.45 21.34 -2.60
CA GLY A 61 12.62 22.21 -2.71
C GLY A 61 13.14 22.32 -4.15
N VAL A 62 13.74 23.47 -4.46
CA VAL A 62 14.30 23.78 -5.79
C VAL A 62 15.37 22.78 -6.25
N PRO A 63 16.37 22.36 -5.45
CA PRO A 63 17.39 21.43 -5.95
C PRO A 63 16.81 20.06 -6.33
N ALA A 64 15.85 19.55 -5.54
CA ALA A 64 15.16 18.30 -5.86
C ALA A 64 14.30 18.43 -7.12
N ALA A 65 13.59 19.55 -7.29
CA ALA A 65 12.80 19.82 -8.48
C ALA A 65 13.67 19.93 -9.76
N LEU A 66 14.85 20.53 -9.66
CA LEU A 66 15.80 20.61 -10.77
C LEU A 66 16.35 19.24 -11.16
N LEU A 67 16.74 18.43 -10.18
CA LEU A 67 17.19 17.06 -10.43
C LEU A 67 16.09 16.24 -11.11
N ARG A 68 14.85 16.37 -10.65
CA ARG A 68 13.68 15.73 -11.27
C ARG A 68 13.53 16.13 -12.74
N GLN A 69 13.63 17.42 -13.04
CA GLN A 69 13.48 17.95 -14.39
C GLN A 69 14.64 17.52 -15.29
N LEU A 70 15.86 17.46 -14.75
CA LEU A 70 17.04 16.97 -15.47
C LEU A 70 16.88 15.50 -15.86
N VAL A 71 16.45 14.64 -14.92
CA VAL A 71 16.19 13.22 -15.18
C VAL A 71 15.14 13.06 -16.27
N LEU A 72 14.02 13.79 -16.17
CA LEU A 72 12.98 13.75 -17.20
C LEU A 72 13.49 14.25 -18.55
N GLY A 73 14.26 15.34 -18.58
CA GLY A 73 14.84 15.91 -19.80
C GLY A 73 15.81 14.95 -20.50
N ILE A 74 16.74 14.37 -19.74
CA ILE A 74 17.70 13.36 -20.23
C ILE A 74 16.96 12.11 -20.72
N SER A 75 15.87 11.71 -20.08
CA SER A 75 15.06 10.58 -20.57
C SER A 75 14.25 10.93 -21.82
N THR A 76 13.87 12.19 -22.04
CA THR A 76 13.01 12.60 -23.17
C THR A 76 13.81 12.80 -24.46
N LEU A 77 14.89 13.59 -24.39
CA LEU A 77 15.61 14.11 -25.55
C LEU A 77 16.23 13.03 -26.47
N PRO A 78 16.98 12.03 -25.98
CA PRO A 78 17.62 11.03 -26.82
C PRO A 78 16.64 9.94 -27.30
N THR A 79 15.46 9.82 -26.68
CA THR A 79 14.54 8.70 -26.93
C THR A 79 13.25 9.12 -27.64
N PHE A 80 13.14 10.37 -28.09
CA PHE A 80 11.91 10.94 -28.65
C PHE A 80 10.69 10.72 -27.73
N GLY A 81 10.89 10.83 -26.41
CA GLY A 81 9.84 10.67 -25.39
C GLY A 81 9.59 9.23 -24.92
N LEU A 82 10.20 8.21 -25.54
CA LEU A 82 10.04 6.82 -25.13
C LEU A 82 10.61 6.56 -23.72
N GLY A 83 11.64 7.30 -23.33
CA GLY A 83 12.22 7.28 -21.98
C GLY A 83 11.33 7.91 -20.91
N VAL A 84 10.41 8.82 -21.27
CA VAL A 84 9.38 9.30 -20.33
C VAL A 84 8.33 8.22 -20.14
N ALA A 85 7.95 7.50 -21.19
CA ALA A 85 7.02 6.39 -21.09
C ALA A 85 7.58 5.26 -20.20
N THR A 86 8.88 4.96 -20.29
CA THR A 86 9.51 3.98 -19.39
C THR A 86 9.56 4.49 -17.95
N LEU A 87 9.87 5.76 -17.71
CA LEU A 87 9.76 6.36 -16.36
C LEU A 87 8.34 6.32 -15.82
N ALA A 88 7.34 6.58 -16.65
CA ALA A 88 5.93 6.47 -16.27
C ALA A 88 5.57 5.01 -15.92
N TRP A 89 6.08 4.03 -16.67
CA TRP A 89 5.91 2.61 -16.36
C TRP A 89 6.48 2.24 -14.99
N THR A 90 7.62 2.81 -14.61
CA THR A 90 8.18 2.59 -13.26
C THR A 90 7.26 3.09 -12.14
N ALA A 91 6.49 4.15 -12.38
CA ALA A 91 5.50 4.63 -11.42
C ALA A 91 4.31 3.67 -11.28
N VAL A 92 3.90 3.01 -12.37
CA VAL A 92 2.82 1.99 -12.34
C VAL A 92 3.28 0.73 -11.61
N MET A 93 4.55 0.35 -11.77
CA MET A 93 5.15 -0.82 -11.14
C MET A 93 5.70 -0.56 -9.72
N ASP A 94 5.44 0.62 -9.14
CA ASP A 94 5.98 1.00 -7.82
C ASP A 94 5.52 0.03 -6.72
N PRO A 95 6.44 -0.75 -6.11
CA PRO A 95 6.08 -1.74 -5.08
C PRO A 95 5.43 -1.11 -3.85
N GLY A 96 5.72 0.16 -3.58
CA GLY A 96 5.15 0.92 -2.48
C GLY A 96 3.68 1.32 -2.68
N ARG A 97 3.10 1.08 -3.87
CA ARG A 97 1.74 1.52 -4.28
C ARG A 97 1.48 3.03 -4.12
N GLN A 98 2.53 3.83 -4.00
CA GLN A 98 2.45 5.30 -3.94
C GLN A 98 2.54 5.93 -5.33
N ARG A 99 2.61 5.10 -6.38
CA ARG A 99 2.72 5.49 -7.79
C ARG A 99 3.91 6.43 -8.05
N ARG A 100 5.06 6.14 -7.43
CA ARG A 100 6.29 6.95 -7.54
C ARG A 100 7.17 6.42 -8.66
N GLY A 101 7.46 7.25 -9.66
CA GLY A 101 8.42 6.90 -10.69
C GLY A 101 9.85 6.97 -10.17
N TRP A 102 10.82 6.47 -10.92
CA TRP A 102 12.24 6.54 -10.50
C TRP A 102 12.70 7.97 -10.15
N HIS A 103 12.26 8.96 -10.92
CA HIS A 103 12.49 10.39 -10.69
C HIS A 103 11.86 10.93 -9.38
N ASP A 104 10.77 10.33 -8.89
CA ASP A 104 10.16 10.63 -7.59
C ASP A 104 10.98 10.04 -6.44
N HIS A 105 11.43 8.80 -6.60
CA HIS A 105 12.27 8.09 -5.63
C HIS A 105 13.62 8.79 -5.42
N LEU A 106 14.27 9.21 -6.52
CA LEU A 106 15.52 9.99 -6.47
C LEU A 106 15.40 11.31 -5.71
N THR A 107 14.21 11.90 -5.70
CA THR A 107 13.98 13.26 -5.17
C THR A 107 13.17 13.25 -3.88
N HIS A 108 12.85 12.07 -3.35
CA HIS A 108 11.99 11.88 -2.18
C HIS A 108 10.65 12.64 -2.29
N GLY A 109 10.15 12.81 -3.53
CA GLY A 109 8.90 13.49 -3.83
C GLY A 109 7.73 12.51 -3.96
N ILE A 110 6.55 12.90 -3.51
CA ILE A 110 5.29 12.19 -3.71
C ILE A 110 4.23 13.15 -4.25
N VAL A 111 3.37 12.68 -5.15
CA VAL A 111 2.24 13.44 -5.68
C VAL A 111 0.99 13.16 -4.86
N VAL A 112 0.41 14.20 -4.30
CA VAL A 112 -0.79 14.14 -3.46
C VAL A 112 -1.92 14.91 -4.14
N ASP A 113 -3.13 14.33 -4.09
CA ASP A 113 -4.36 15.00 -4.49
C ASP A 113 -4.86 15.86 -3.32
N VAL A 114 -4.95 17.17 -3.54
CA VAL A 114 -5.38 18.15 -2.52
C VAL A 114 -6.82 18.61 -2.74
N ARG A 115 -7.57 17.97 -3.65
CA ARG A 115 -8.98 18.29 -3.85
C ARG A 115 -9.78 17.91 -2.61
N PRO A 116 -10.72 18.76 -2.18
CA PRO A 116 -11.59 18.42 -1.05
C PRO A 116 -12.36 17.14 -1.40
N ILE A 117 -12.27 16.15 -0.51
CA ILE A 117 -13.10 14.96 -0.58
C ILE A 117 -14.54 15.44 -0.36
N PRO A 118 -15.48 15.14 -1.26
CA PRO A 118 -16.88 15.42 -1.00
C PRO A 118 -17.25 14.73 0.32
N GLU A 119 -17.59 15.52 1.34
CA GLU A 119 -18.23 14.97 2.53
C GLU A 119 -19.50 14.31 2.04
N LEU A 120 -19.48 12.98 1.92
CA LEU A 120 -20.69 12.20 1.91
C LEU A 120 -21.34 12.54 3.24
N VAL A 121 -22.36 13.39 3.19
CA VAL A 121 -23.30 13.57 4.29
C VAL A 121 -23.94 12.21 4.47
N GLU A 122 -23.30 11.38 5.28
CA GLU A 122 -23.91 10.20 5.85
C GLU A 122 -25.01 10.79 6.73
N GLU A 123 -26.24 10.81 6.20
CA GLU A 123 -27.43 11.08 6.99
C GLU A 123 -27.33 10.18 8.20
N ALA A 124 -26.92 10.74 9.33
CA ALA A 124 -26.86 10.02 10.58
C ALA A 124 -28.27 9.46 10.77
N PRO A 125 -28.45 8.13 10.88
CA PRO A 125 -29.77 7.57 11.11
C PRO A 125 -30.30 8.21 12.39
N SER A 126 -31.28 9.11 12.22
CA SER A 126 -32.09 9.70 13.27
C SER A 126 -33.06 8.64 13.76
N GLY A 127 -32.48 7.59 14.34
CA GLY A 127 -33.18 6.57 15.08
C GLY A 127 -32.77 6.71 16.55
N PRO A 128 -33.69 6.55 17.51
CA PRO A 128 -33.35 6.55 18.92
C PRO A 128 -32.32 5.45 19.19
N ARG A 129 -31.07 5.83 19.44
CA ARG A 129 -30.04 4.89 19.89
C ARG A 129 -30.45 4.40 21.26
N HIS A 130 -30.92 3.15 21.34
CA HIS A 130 -31.25 2.50 22.60
C HIS A 130 -29.93 2.27 23.36
N ILE A 131 -29.59 3.19 24.25
CA ILE A 131 -28.46 3.04 25.17
C ILE A 131 -28.86 1.99 26.20
N VAL A 132 -28.53 0.72 25.93
CA VAL A 132 -28.65 -0.33 26.95
C VAL A 132 -27.48 -0.14 27.92
N ASN A 133 -27.78 0.35 29.12
CA ASN A 133 -26.80 0.52 30.19
C ASN A 133 -26.48 -0.86 30.79
N LEU A 134 -25.54 -1.58 30.18
CA LEU A 134 -25.13 -2.93 30.58
C LEU A 134 -24.60 -3.00 32.03
N THR A 135 -24.25 -1.86 32.62
CA THR A 135 -23.82 -1.75 34.03
C THR A 135 -24.98 -1.91 35.03
N ALA A 136 -26.24 -1.81 34.58
CA ALA A 136 -27.41 -1.94 35.45
C ALA A 136 -27.88 -3.40 35.68
N MET A 137 -27.33 -4.39 34.97
CA MET A 137 -27.75 -5.79 35.10
C MET A 137 -26.91 -6.63 36.09
N ARG A 138 -26.08 -6.01 36.93
CA ARG A 138 -25.42 -6.73 38.03
C ARG A 138 -25.20 -5.83 39.24
N LEU A 139 -26.26 -5.59 39.99
CA LEU A 139 -26.16 -5.04 41.34
C LEU A 139 -26.77 -6.03 42.33
N VAL A 140 -25.89 -6.80 42.96
CA VAL A 140 -26.14 -7.34 44.30
C VAL A 140 -26.10 -6.16 45.27
N PRO A 141 -27.10 -5.93 46.13
CA PRO A 141 -27.07 -4.82 47.07
C PRO A 141 -25.94 -5.00 48.09
N ALA A 142 -25.00 -4.06 48.15
CA ALA A 142 -24.01 -3.97 49.23
C ALA A 142 -24.53 -3.06 50.35
N PRO A 143 -24.30 -3.39 51.64
CA PRO A 143 -24.76 -2.57 52.77
C PRO A 143 -24.11 -1.17 52.78
N GLN A 144 -24.91 -0.14 53.02
CA GLN A 144 -24.49 1.25 53.07
C GLN A 144 -23.59 1.53 54.29
N ALA A 145 -22.39 2.05 54.05
CA ALA A 145 -21.51 2.59 55.08
C ALA A 145 -21.77 4.10 55.30
N ALA A 146 -21.73 4.53 56.56
CA ALA A 146 -22.02 5.88 57.04
C ALA A 146 -21.07 6.97 56.49
N PRO A 147 -21.48 8.26 56.47
CA PRO A 147 -20.73 9.34 55.82
C PRO A 147 -19.56 9.83 56.69
N VAL A 148 -18.37 9.93 56.07
CA VAL A 148 -17.15 10.50 56.66
C VAL A 148 -16.93 11.92 56.12
N PRO A 149 -16.47 12.91 56.93
CA PRO A 149 -16.43 14.32 56.53
C PRO A 149 -15.42 14.62 55.42
N THR A 150 -15.80 15.56 54.55
CA THR A 150 -15.03 16.06 53.40
C THR A 150 -13.84 16.92 53.85
N PRO A 151 -12.60 16.66 53.39
CA PRO A 151 -11.50 17.60 53.58
C PRO A 151 -11.55 18.75 52.57
N SER A 152 -11.31 19.95 53.09
CA SER A 152 -11.34 21.26 52.45
C SER A 152 -10.30 21.44 51.33
N ARG A 153 -10.75 22.04 50.22
CA ARG A 153 -9.99 22.40 49.01
C ARG A 153 -8.92 23.46 49.30
N PRO A 154 -7.66 23.32 48.83
CA PRO A 154 -6.67 24.39 48.92
C PRO A 154 -7.00 25.55 47.97
N ARG A 155 -6.68 26.76 48.45
CA ARG A 155 -6.94 28.06 47.83
C ARG A 155 -6.22 28.22 46.48
N THR A 156 -6.92 28.84 45.53
CA THR A 156 -6.42 29.31 44.23
C THR A 156 -5.26 30.29 44.43
N ARG A 157 -4.07 29.98 43.91
CA ARG A 157 -2.98 30.97 43.75
C ARG A 157 -3.25 31.80 42.49
N THR A 158 -3.20 33.11 42.64
CA THR A 158 -3.17 34.10 41.56
C THR A 158 -1.91 33.90 40.70
N PRO A 159 -1.95 34.01 39.36
CA PRO A 159 -0.75 33.88 38.53
C PRO A 159 0.09 35.16 38.63
N GLN A 160 1.34 35.01 39.04
CA GLN A 160 2.38 36.03 38.92
C GLN A 160 2.97 35.94 37.50
N PRO A 161 3.28 37.06 36.80
CA PRO A 161 3.87 37.01 35.47
C PRO A 161 5.23 36.29 35.51
N GLN A 162 5.29 35.11 34.88
CA GLN A 162 6.54 34.38 34.68
C GLN A 162 7.29 34.96 33.49
N GLN A 163 8.54 35.33 33.74
CA GLN A 163 9.53 35.80 32.78
C GLN A 163 9.80 34.72 31.71
N PRO A 164 9.99 35.09 30.42
CA PRO A 164 10.25 34.11 29.37
C PRO A 164 11.54 33.33 29.62
N PRO A 165 11.58 32.02 29.32
CA PRO A 165 12.77 31.20 29.52
C PRO A 165 13.89 31.62 28.57
N GLN A 166 15.10 31.80 29.11
CA GLN A 166 16.32 31.97 28.32
C GLN A 166 16.67 30.68 27.56
N PRO A 167 17.17 30.77 26.32
CA PRO A 167 17.63 29.60 25.56
C PRO A 167 18.88 28.98 26.20
N PRO A 168 19.07 27.66 26.11
CA PRO A 168 20.27 26.99 26.60
C PRO A 168 21.51 27.40 25.78
N PRO A 169 22.72 27.38 26.37
CA PRO A 169 23.96 27.69 25.66
C PRO A 169 24.27 26.63 24.60
N VAL A 170 24.69 27.09 23.42
CA VAL A 170 25.11 26.26 22.27
C VAL A 170 26.53 25.73 22.53
N PRO A 171 26.78 24.40 22.50
CA PRO A 171 28.13 23.87 22.56
C PRO A 171 28.91 24.16 21.26
N PRO A 172 30.24 24.38 21.33
CA PRO A 172 31.04 24.69 20.15
C PRO A 172 31.10 23.52 19.16
N ALA A 173 31.09 23.87 17.87
CA ALA A 173 31.15 22.95 16.76
C ALA A 173 32.49 22.19 16.72
N ALA A 174 32.43 20.86 16.65
CA ALA A 174 33.56 20.02 16.31
C ALA A 174 33.83 20.08 14.79
N PRO A 175 35.10 20.08 14.34
CA PRO A 175 35.44 20.14 12.92
C PRO A 175 35.05 18.85 12.17
N PRO A 176 34.84 18.93 10.83
CA PRO A 176 34.41 17.79 10.04
C PRO A 176 35.54 16.77 9.87
N ALA A 177 35.28 15.52 10.25
CA ALA A 177 36.14 14.39 9.88
C ALA A 177 35.99 14.08 8.39
N ALA A 178 37.11 14.04 7.68
CA ALA A 178 37.22 13.66 6.27
C ALA A 178 36.71 12.22 6.03
N PRO A 179 36.22 11.90 4.82
CA PRO A 179 35.70 10.58 4.51
C PRO A 179 36.84 9.55 4.42
N ALA A 180 36.89 8.62 5.36
CA ALA A 180 37.70 7.41 5.23
C ALA A 180 37.09 6.51 4.15
N ALA A 181 37.85 6.31 3.07
CA ALA A 181 37.55 5.35 2.02
C ALA A 181 37.33 3.95 2.62
N ARG A 182 36.09 3.46 2.56
CA ARG A 182 35.81 2.05 2.83
C ARG A 182 36.29 1.23 1.63
N LYS A 183 37.48 0.63 1.76
CA LYS A 183 37.92 -0.47 0.89
C LYS A 183 36.86 -1.56 0.91
N LEU A 184 36.42 -1.96 -0.28
CA LEU A 184 35.71 -3.20 -0.54
C LEU A 184 36.58 -4.37 -0.04
N GLN A 185 36.19 -4.97 1.08
CA GLN A 185 36.64 -6.31 1.44
C GLN A 185 35.70 -7.29 0.74
N ILE A 186 36.20 -7.85 -0.36
CA ILE A 186 35.66 -9.04 -1.00
C ILE A 186 35.88 -10.18 0.01
N GLY A 187 34.81 -10.55 0.70
CA GLY A 187 34.76 -11.75 1.53
C GLY A 187 34.62 -12.97 0.62
N GLU A 188 35.68 -13.75 0.57
CA GLU A 188 35.80 -15.07 -0.02
C GLU A 188 34.72 -16.02 0.52
N PRO A 189 34.00 -16.81 -0.31
CA PRO A 189 33.05 -17.78 0.20
C PRO A 189 33.78 -19.06 0.61
N LEU A 190 33.98 -19.24 1.91
CA LEU A 190 34.32 -20.54 2.50
C LEU A 190 33.08 -21.14 3.16
N VAL A 191 32.33 -21.99 2.44
CA VAL A 191 31.66 -23.16 3.03
C VAL A 191 31.50 -24.23 1.95
N ALA A 192 32.23 -25.33 2.12
CA ALA A 192 32.03 -26.58 1.39
C ALA A 192 30.68 -27.23 1.75
N PRO A 193 29.98 -27.90 0.82
CA PRO A 193 28.79 -28.67 1.15
C PRO A 193 29.17 -30.00 1.83
N PRO A 194 28.54 -30.40 2.95
CA PRO A 194 28.56 -31.79 3.38
C PRO A 194 27.60 -32.61 2.50
N SER A 195 28.16 -33.59 1.80
CA SER A 195 27.43 -34.64 1.09
C SER A 195 26.66 -35.51 2.09
N ILE A 196 25.33 -35.55 1.98
CA ILE A 196 24.48 -36.51 2.69
C ILE A 196 23.87 -37.45 1.63
N PRO A 197 24.04 -38.78 1.74
CA PRO A 197 23.57 -39.74 0.74
C PRO A 197 22.03 -39.88 0.72
N PRO A 198 21.43 -40.32 -0.41
CA PRO A 198 19.99 -40.45 -0.55
C PRO A 198 19.45 -41.67 0.23
N THR A 199 18.58 -41.42 1.21
CA THR A 199 17.74 -42.46 1.81
C THR A 199 16.48 -42.65 0.95
N ALA A 200 16.29 -43.88 0.49
CA ALA A 200 15.17 -44.33 -0.32
C ALA A 200 13.81 -44.18 0.40
N PRO A 201 12.71 -43.93 -0.33
CA PRO A 201 11.37 -43.96 0.24
C PRO A 201 10.89 -45.41 0.51
N PRO A 202 10.13 -45.67 1.59
CA PRO A 202 9.47 -46.95 1.80
C PRO A 202 8.27 -47.13 0.83
N PRO A 203 7.92 -48.37 0.46
CA PRO A 203 6.90 -48.65 -0.54
C PRO A 203 5.47 -48.43 -0.03
N LEU A 204 4.63 -47.86 -0.89
CA LEU A 204 3.17 -47.80 -0.74
C LEU A 204 2.55 -49.18 -1.07
N PRO A 205 1.61 -49.71 -0.27
CA PRO A 205 0.74 -50.80 -0.68
C PRO A 205 -0.44 -50.32 -1.57
N PRO A 206 -1.06 -51.21 -2.37
CA PRO A 206 -1.87 -50.84 -3.54
C PRO A 206 -3.31 -50.46 -3.22
N ALA A 207 -3.89 -49.73 -4.17
CA ALA A 207 -5.29 -49.32 -4.27
C ALA A 207 -6.30 -50.47 -4.06
N ALA A 208 -7.37 -50.17 -3.33
CA ALA A 208 -8.63 -50.89 -3.40
C ALA A 208 -9.74 -49.92 -3.84
N THR A 209 -10.31 -50.23 -4.99
CA THR A 209 -11.47 -49.62 -5.62
C THR A 209 -12.75 -50.08 -4.90
N GLY A 210 -13.69 -49.17 -4.64
CA GLY A 210 -15.10 -49.52 -4.35
C GLY A 210 -15.85 -48.49 -3.48
N PRO A 211 -17.04 -48.01 -3.88
CA PRO A 211 -17.86 -47.06 -3.10
C PRO A 211 -18.74 -47.79 -2.06
N PRO A 212 -19.21 -47.08 -1.01
CA PRO A 212 -20.66 -46.92 -0.89
C PRO A 212 -21.15 -45.56 -0.35
N THR A 213 -22.33 -45.21 -0.83
CA THR A 213 -23.40 -44.39 -0.27
C THR A 213 -23.44 -44.20 1.26
N ALA A 214 -23.70 -42.95 1.68
CA ALA A 214 -24.21 -42.47 2.99
C ALA A 214 -23.28 -42.78 4.21
N GLU A 215 -23.07 -41.93 5.20
CA GLU A 215 -23.95 -41.03 5.91
C GLU A 215 -23.15 -39.87 6.54
N ARG A 216 -23.92 -38.87 6.91
CA ARG A 216 -23.61 -37.65 7.65
C ARG A 216 -22.93 -37.94 9.00
N THR A 217 -21.61 -38.01 9.04
CA THR A 217 -20.86 -38.00 10.31
C THR A 217 -20.64 -36.55 10.76
N VAL A 218 -21.54 -36.08 11.64
CA VAL A 218 -21.41 -34.82 12.36
C VAL A 218 -20.29 -34.98 13.39
N ILE A 219 -19.10 -34.47 13.08
CA ILE A 219 -18.10 -34.21 14.12
C ILE A 219 -18.55 -32.95 14.86
N ARG A 220 -19.17 -33.17 16.02
CA ARG A 220 -19.57 -32.12 16.97
C ARG A 220 -18.36 -31.75 17.79
N THR A 221 -17.60 -30.77 17.33
CA THR A 221 -16.62 -30.06 18.16
C THR A 221 -17.30 -28.81 18.73
N ASP A 222 -17.51 -28.81 20.03
CA ASP A 222 -17.77 -27.67 20.90
C ASP A 222 -18.49 -26.43 20.31
N GLY A 223 -19.82 -26.43 20.47
CA GLY A 223 -20.58 -25.29 21.03
C GLY A 223 -20.65 -23.94 20.31
N LYS A 224 -19.92 -23.72 19.22
CA LYS A 224 -20.08 -22.55 18.35
C LYS A 224 -20.07 -23.06 16.92
N VAL A 225 -21.22 -23.03 16.24
CA VAL A 225 -21.29 -23.36 14.81
C VAL A 225 -20.45 -22.31 14.08
N LEU A 226 -19.18 -22.64 13.81
CA LEU A 226 -18.33 -21.81 12.96
C LEU A 226 -18.97 -21.81 11.58
N ALA A 227 -19.28 -20.61 11.09
CA ALA A 227 -19.86 -20.43 9.78
C ALA A 227 -18.97 -21.12 8.74
N ARG A 228 -19.56 -22.04 7.97
CA ARG A 228 -18.88 -22.64 6.84
C ARG A 228 -18.97 -21.68 5.67
N TRP A 229 -17.86 -21.45 4.99
CA TRP A 229 -17.83 -20.54 3.86
C TRP A 229 -17.50 -21.32 2.60
N ARG A 230 -18.35 -21.17 1.59
CA ARG A 230 -18.13 -21.70 0.25
C ARG A 230 -17.68 -20.57 -0.65
N VAL A 231 -16.61 -20.81 -1.38
CA VAL A 231 -16.09 -19.89 -2.39
C VAL A 231 -16.33 -20.52 -3.75
N SER A 232 -16.84 -19.74 -4.70
CA SER A 232 -17.09 -20.16 -6.09
C SER A 232 -16.44 -19.20 -7.06
N PHE A 233 -15.66 -19.71 -8.00
CA PHE A 233 -14.98 -18.92 -9.03
C PHE A 233 -15.77 -18.94 -10.34
N ASP A 234 -15.54 -17.93 -11.18
CA ASP A 234 -16.08 -17.85 -12.54
C ASP A 234 -15.63 -19.01 -13.45
N SER A 235 -14.56 -19.73 -13.08
CA SER A 235 -14.13 -20.98 -13.71
C SER A 235 -15.06 -22.17 -13.44
N GLY A 236 -16.01 -22.03 -12.52
CA GLY A 236 -16.88 -23.12 -12.04
C GLY A 236 -16.31 -23.92 -10.87
N GLU A 237 -15.06 -23.65 -10.47
CA GLU A 237 -14.46 -24.28 -9.29
C GLU A 237 -15.10 -23.73 -8.00
N SER A 238 -15.56 -24.61 -7.12
CA SER A 238 -16.08 -24.22 -5.82
C SER A 238 -15.62 -25.17 -4.73
N PHE A 239 -15.31 -24.63 -3.55
CA PHE A 239 -14.85 -25.41 -2.41
C PHE A 239 -15.17 -24.71 -1.09
N LEU A 240 -15.10 -25.48 0.01
CA LEU A 240 -15.26 -24.97 1.37
C LEU A 240 -13.92 -24.47 1.92
N VAL A 241 -13.94 -23.30 2.56
CA VAL A 241 -12.73 -22.69 3.12
C VAL A 241 -12.46 -23.29 4.50
N GLU A 242 -11.67 -24.36 4.54
CA GLU A 242 -11.30 -25.07 5.77
C GLU A 242 -9.95 -24.61 6.37
N GLY A 243 -9.34 -23.59 5.76
CA GLY A 243 -8.15 -22.92 6.27
C GLY A 243 -7.60 -21.91 5.27
N LEU A 244 -6.29 -21.65 5.32
CA LEU A 244 -5.65 -20.70 4.43
C LEU A 244 -5.69 -21.21 2.99
N ALA A 245 -6.35 -20.45 2.12
CA ALA A 245 -6.41 -20.66 0.69
C ALA A 245 -5.63 -19.56 -0.03
N LEU A 246 -4.78 -19.94 -0.99
CA LEU A 246 -4.07 -19.01 -1.85
C LEU A 246 -4.63 -19.07 -3.26
N VAL A 247 -4.81 -17.90 -3.87
CA VAL A 247 -5.33 -17.78 -5.23
C VAL A 247 -4.38 -17.00 -6.12
N GLY A 248 -4.22 -17.44 -7.36
CA GLY A 248 -3.43 -16.74 -8.37
C GLY A 248 -3.14 -17.64 -9.57
N ARG A 249 -2.34 -17.16 -10.54
CA ARG A 249 -2.03 -17.96 -11.75
C ARG A 249 -1.16 -19.18 -11.46
N ARG A 250 -0.31 -19.09 -10.42
CA ARG A 250 0.61 -20.13 -9.93
C ARG A 250 0.81 -19.90 -8.44
N PRO A 251 -0.19 -20.28 -7.61
CA PRO A 251 -0.14 -20.01 -6.19
C PRO A 251 0.97 -20.86 -5.56
N GLU A 252 1.94 -20.19 -4.94
CA GLU A 252 3.05 -20.81 -4.21
C GLU A 252 2.99 -20.39 -2.73
N PRO A 253 3.00 -21.35 -1.79
CA PRO A 253 3.06 -21.07 -0.36
C PRO A 253 4.45 -20.53 0.04
N ARG A 254 4.51 -19.66 1.06
CA ARG A 254 5.80 -19.31 1.68
C ARG A 254 6.32 -20.47 2.55
N PRO A 255 7.64 -20.60 2.75
CA PRO A 255 8.19 -21.61 3.66
C PRO A 255 7.58 -21.48 5.06
N GLY A 256 6.97 -22.55 5.56
CA GLY A 256 6.30 -22.58 6.88
C GLY A 256 4.85 -22.09 6.90
N GLU A 257 4.24 -21.75 5.76
CA GLU A 257 2.85 -21.32 5.67
C GLU A 257 1.90 -22.53 5.50
N PRO A 258 1.02 -22.83 6.48
CA PRO A 258 0.13 -24.00 6.42
C PRO A 258 -1.05 -23.73 5.48
N VAL A 259 -0.80 -23.82 4.18
CA VAL A 259 -1.81 -23.62 3.12
C VAL A 259 -2.60 -24.91 2.93
N ARG A 260 -3.93 -24.82 3.08
CA ARG A 260 -4.87 -25.93 2.88
C ARG A 260 -5.32 -26.05 1.44
N HIS A 261 -5.50 -24.91 0.75
CA HIS A 261 -5.98 -24.89 -0.63
C HIS A 261 -5.12 -23.98 -1.51
N LEU A 262 -4.65 -24.51 -2.63
CA LEU A 262 -3.98 -23.76 -3.69
C LEU A 262 -4.93 -23.72 -4.88
N VAL A 263 -5.42 -22.53 -5.23
CA VAL A 263 -6.41 -22.32 -6.31
C VAL A 263 -5.74 -21.68 -7.52
N PRO A 264 -5.31 -22.48 -8.51
CA PRO A 264 -4.71 -21.97 -9.73
C PRO A 264 -5.80 -21.40 -10.65
N LEU A 265 -5.92 -20.07 -10.71
CA LEU A 265 -6.79 -19.38 -11.66
C LEU A 265 -6.04 -19.06 -12.95
N ARG A 266 -6.45 -19.66 -14.06
CA ARG A 266 -5.90 -19.32 -15.39
C ARG A 266 -6.42 -17.96 -15.84
N SER A 267 -5.56 -16.95 -15.86
CA SER A 267 -5.86 -15.62 -16.42
C SER A 267 -5.58 -15.60 -17.93
N SER A 268 -6.46 -14.95 -18.69
CA SER A 268 -6.35 -14.86 -20.15
C SER A 268 -5.42 -13.72 -20.60
N ASP A 269 -5.28 -12.69 -19.78
CA ASP A 269 -4.58 -11.44 -20.07
C ASP A 269 -3.34 -11.21 -19.18
N MET A 270 -2.88 -12.25 -18.47
CA MET A 270 -1.80 -12.17 -17.47
C MET A 270 -2.09 -11.17 -16.33
N SER A 271 -3.34 -10.77 -16.11
CA SER A 271 -3.69 -9.81 -15.05
C SER A 271 -3.63 -10.41 -13.63
N LEU A 272 -3.51 -11.73 -13.51
CA LEU A 272 -3.29 -12.41 -12.23
C LEU A 272 -1.79 -12.61 -11.91
N SER A 273 -1.37 -12.13 -10.74
CA SER A 273 -0.06 -12.45 -10.15
C SER A 273 0.05 -13.94 -9.79
N LYS A 274 1.29 -14.44 -9.59
CA LYS A 274 1.57 -15.84 -9.21
C LYS A 274 0.75 -16.26 -7.99
N THR A 275 0.93 -15.53 -6.89
CA THR A 275 0.07 -15.56 -5.71
C THR A 275 -0.57 -14.17 -5.59
N HIS A 276 -1.85 -14.04 -5.99
CA HIS A 276 -2.55 -12.75 -6.08
C HIS A 276 -3.17 -12.37 -4.74
N ALA A 277 -3.94 -13.27 -4.14
CA ALA A 277 -4.60 -13.03 -2.86
C ALA A 277 -4.61 -14.29 -2.00
N GLN A 278 -4.94 -14.12 -0.73
CA GLN A 278 -5.25 -15.20 0.18
C GLN A 278 -6.60 -14.98 0.83
N PHE A 279 -7.25 -16.06 1.22
CA PHE A 279 -8.42 -15.99 2.07
C PHE A 279 -8.42 -17.11 3.09
N GLN A 280 -8.98 -16.83 4.25
CA GLN A 280 -9.06 -17.77 5.37
C GLN A 280 -10.30 -17.44 6.20
N VAL A 281 -10.84 -18.44 6.88
CA VAL A 281 -11.82 -18.21 7.93
C VAL A 281 -11.06 -17.86 9.20
N ALA A 282 -11.33 -16.67 9.75
CA ALA A 282 -10.76 -16.23 11.01
C ALA A 282 -11.36 -17.01 12.19
N ALA A 283 -10.72 -16.94 13.36
CA ALA A 283 -11.14 -17.70 14.55
C ALA A 283 -12.56 -17.35 15.05
N ASP A 284 -13.07 -16.18 14.66
CA ASP A 284 -14.43 -15.72 14.93
C ASP A 284 -15.49 -16.29 13.96
N GLY A 285 -15.06 -17.04 12.93
CA GLY A 285 -15.92 -17.60 11.88
C GLY A 285 -16.16 -16.68 10.70
N VAL A 286 -15.47 -15.53 10.62
CA VAL A 286 -15.62 -14.58 9.50
C VAL A 286 -14.63 -14.93 8.38
N LEU A 287 -15.10 -14.93 7.13
CA LEU A 287 -14.21 -15.07 5.98
C LEU A 287 -13.44 -13.77 5.76
N VAL A 288 -12.12 -13.86 5.68
CA VAL A 288 -11.23 -12.73 5.47
C VAL A 288 -10.45 -12.94 4.17
N VAL A 289 -10.41 -11.92 3.33
CA VAL A 289 -9.55 -11.86 2.14
C VAL A 289 -8.44 -10.84 2.35
N MET A 290 -7.26 -11.15 1.86
CA MET A 290 -6.11 -10.25 1.87
C MET A 290 -5.38 -10.32 0.54
N ASP A 291 -5.20 -9.18 -0.10
CA ASP A 291 -4.36 -9.05 -1.29
C ASP A 291 -2.89 -9.20 -0.89
N ARG A 292 -2.14 -10.07 -1.59
CA ARG A 292 -0.72 -10.36 -1.29
C ARG A 292 0.24 -9.46 -2.07
N GLY A 293 -0.22 -8.28 -2.50
CA GLY A 293 0.60 -7.35 -3.26
C GLY A 293 0.51 -7.60 -4.76
N SER A 294 -0.69 -7.94 -5.25
CA SER A 294 -0.91 -8.13 -6.68
C SER A 294 -0.60 -6.86 -7.49
N THR A 295 -0.17 -7.04 -8.74
CA THR A 295 0.21 -5.91 -9.62
C THR A 295 -1.01 -5.09 -10.04
N ASN A 296 -2.15 -5.76 -10.28
CA ASN A 296 -3.38 -5.12 -10.76
C ASN A 296 -4.40 -4.81 -9.66
N GLY A 297 -4.08 -5.15 -8.41
CA GLY A 297 -4.98 -4.97 -7.27
C GLY A 297 -6.13 -5.99 -7.25
N SER A 298 -6.89 -5.94 -6.16
CA SER A 298 -8.11 -6.73 -5.96
C SER A 298 -9.26 -5.82 -5.58
N ILE A 299 -10.46 -6.13 -6.05
CA ILE A 299 -11.64 -5.27 -5.90
C ILE A 299 -12.77 -6.07 -5.26
N LEU A 300 -13.30 -5.58 -4.14
CA LEU A 300 -14.48 -6.11 -3.49
C LEU A 300 -15.74 -5.42 -4.04
N LEU A 301 -16.74 -6.21 -4.43
CA LEU A 301 -18.06 -5.77 -4.83
C LEU A 301 -19.05 -6.24 -3.77
N ARG A 302 -19.61 -5.28 -3.02
CA ARG A 302 -20.62 -5.52 -1.97
C ARG A 302 -21.89 -4.77 -2.33
N GLN A 303 -22.98 -5.50 -2.58
CA GLN A 303 -24.30 -4.92 -2.90
C GLN A 303 -24.23 -3.84 -4.01
N GLY A 304 -23.37 -4.04 -5.03
CA GLY A 304 -23.17 -3.10 -6.13
C GLY A 304 -22.13 -2.00 -5.85
N VAL A 305 -21.70 -1.80 -4.61
CA VAL A 305 -20.62 -0.86 -4.25
C VAL A 305 -19.27 -1.53 -4.45
N THR A 306 -18.40 -0.85 -5.19
CA THR A 306 -17.06 -1.34 -5.52
C THR A 306 -16.02 -0.70 -4.58
N ARG A 307 -15.20 -1.52 -3.93
CA ARG A 307 -14.17 -1.10 -2.98
C ARG A 307 -12.84 -1.78 -3.30
N GLU A 308 -11.78 -1.00 -3.47
CA GLU A 308 -10.43 -1.54 -3.67
C GLU A 308 -9.87 -2.14 -2.37
N LEU A 309 -9.25 -3.31 -2.46
CA LEU A 309 -8.59 -3.98 -1.35
C LEU A 309 -7.13 -3.50 -1.24
N ALA A 310 -6.76 -2.98 -0.07
CA ALA A 310 -5.38 -2.61 0.21
C ALA A 310 -4.49 -3.86 0.40
N ALA A 311 -3.29 -3.87 -0.21
CA ALA A 311 -2.34 -4.97 -0.05
C ALA A 311 -1.95 -5.17 1.41
N GLY A 312 -1.84 -6.43 1.80
CA GLY A 312 -1.44 -6.83 3.16
C GLY A 312 -2.47 -6.50 4.24
N LYS A 313 -3.62 -5.91 3.89
CA LYS A 313 -4.67 -5.60 4.86
C LYS A 313 -5.79 -6.65 4.80
N PRO A 314 -6.05 -7.39 5.89
CA PRO A 314 -7.18 -8.31 5.95
C PRO A 314 -8.50 -7.53 5.85
N THR A 315 -9.37 -7.95 4.95
CA THR A 315 -10.72 -7.39 4.76
C THR A 315 -11.76 -8.48 4.95
N THR A 316 -12.77 -8.20 5.77
CA THR A 316 -13.86 -9.12 6.06
C THR A 316 -14.86 -9.19 4.91
N LEU A 317 -15.20 -10.42 4.52
CA LEU A 317 -16.22 -10.74 3.53
C LEU A 317 -17.53 -11.11 4.22
N VAL A 318 -18.63 -10.77 3.55
CA VAL A 318 -20.00 -11.07 3.96
C VAL A 318 -20.63 -12.00 2.92
N ASP A 319 -21.67 -12.72 3.32
CA ASP A 319 -22.46 -13.56 2.42
C ASP A 319 -22.93 -12.77 1.18
N GLY A 320 -22.73 -13.36 -0.01
CA GLY A 320 -23.09 -12.74 -1.28
C GLY A 320 -22.07 -11.73 -1.83
N ASP A 321 -20.97 -11.45 -1.11
CA ASP A 321 -19.90 -10.59 -1.64
C ASP A 321 -19.24 -11.23 -2.88
N ARG A 322 -18.79 -10.37 -3.80
CA ARG A 322 -17.96 -10.77 -4.95
C ARG A 322 -16.60 -10.10 -4.89
N VAL A 323 -15.54 -10.85 -5.12
CA VAL A 323 -14.18 -10.30 -5.20
C VAL A 323 -13.65 -10.52 -6.61
N ARG A 324 -13.25 -9.44 -7.26
CA ARG A 324 -12.62 -9.46 -8.57
C ARG A 324 -11.10 -9.37 -8.41
N PHE A 325 -10.41 -10.33 -9.01
CA PHE A 325 -8.95 -10.44 -9.08
C PHE A 325 -8.55 -10.32 -10.55
N GLY A 326 -8.07 -9.16 -10.98
CA GLY A 326 -7.80 -8.93 -12.41
C GLY A 326 -9.03 -9.22 -13.29
N ASP A 327 -8.91 -10.19 -14.19
CA ASP A 327 -9.97 -10.68 -15.09
C ASP A 327 -10.91 -11.75 -14.48
N ARG A 328 -10.62 -12.25 -13.27
CA ARG A 328 -11.38 -13.33 -12.62
C ARG A 328 -12.25 -12.82 -11.49
N THR A 329 -13.35 -13.54 -11.24
CA THR A 329 -14.31 -13.16 -10.19
C THR A 329 -14.61 -14.34 -9.29
N MET A 330 -14.65 -14.06 -7.99
CA MET A 330 -14.96 -15.00 -6.92
C MET A 330 -16.23 -14.54 -6.21
N THR A 331 -17.16 -15.45 -5.99
CA THR A 331 -18.37 -15.22 -5.20
C THR A 331 -18.27 -16.03 -3.90
N VAL A 332 -18.70 -15.43 -2.79
CA VAL A 332 -18.71 -16.10 -1.49
C VAL A 332 -20.13 -16.33 -1.02
N ALA A 333 -20.37 -17.51 -0.46
CA ALA A 333 -21.62 -17.89 0.14
C ALA A 333 -21.37 -18.49 1.53
N ARG A 334 -22.18 -18.10 2.50
CA ARG A 334 -22.16 -18.67 3.85
C ARG A 334 -23.09 -19.88 3.88
N GLU A 335 -22.54 -21.04 4.17
CA GLU A 335 -23.29 -22.28 4.38
C GLU A 335 -23.71 -22.33 5.86
N ALA A 336 -25.02 -22.38 6.08
CA ALA A 336 -25.66 -22.34 7.40
C ALA A 336 -25.61 -23.68 8.13
#